data_AF-A0A2V8QL96-F1
#
_entry.id   AF-A0A2V8QL96-F1
#
_cell.length_a   1.000
_cell.length_b   1.000
_cell.length_c   1.000
_cell.angle_alpha   90.00
_cell.angle_beta   90.00
_cell.angle_gamma   90.00
#
_symmetry.space_group_name_H-M   'P 1'
#
loop_
_entity.id
_entity.type
_entity.pdbx_description
1 polymer ?
#
loop_
_entity_poly.entity_id
_entity_poly.type
_entity_poly.pdbx_seq_one_letter_code
_entity_poly.pdbx_strand_id
1 'polypeptide(L)'
;MLHKLSIVAALVLGLLSTTMLAQQVTPSQHSYLQARKVLDDALEAHGGVEALRGIKDFTLKEKGTNYARFQSPTPDLPFATNPSEETLIVDIDRGLVFDELKAVGGGFNNWNITVIKGAESQVFDMWSKTTTPVVNPSINNFRRQMRRMPHVVLLEALDRASTLRWLGESELGGKKVKVISVLRPDNQQLTLYLDAQTNLLNRYEYLYADPIVGDSVIAQSYPVYRTLGKIKVPTGRVLYNSGGAIQEIEYTDVQINTRPAESVFAGPVGFEKLAAPPATPAPPAVTKV
;
A
#
# COMPACT_ATOMS: atom_id res chain seq x y z
N MET A 1 -11.97 -75.60 -62.45
CA MET A 1 -12.16 -74.13 -62.38
C MET A 1 -11.33 -73.62 -61.21
N LEU A 2 -10.07 -73.25 -61.44
CA LEU A 2 -9.56 -71.88 -61.65
C LEU A 2 -9.53 -71.00 -60.36
N HIS A 3 -8.35 -71.02 -59.73
CA HIS A 3 -7.53 -69.96 -59.10
C HIS A 3 -8.08 -68.56 -58.74
N LYS A 4 -7.38 -67.98 -57.74
CA LYS A 4 -7.10 -66.55 -57.40
C LYS A 4 -7.98 -65.97 -56.28
N LEU A 5 -7.54 -65.11 -55.36
CA LEU A 5 -6.24 -64.48 -55.03
C LEU A 5 -6.37 -63.90 -53.59
N SER A 6 -5.25 -63.82 -52.88
CA SER A 6 -5.00 -63.13 -51.61
C SER A 6 -5.33 -61.62 -51.65
N ILE A 7 -5.64 -61.00 -50.50
CA ILE A 7 -5.15 -59.66 -50.10
C ILE A 7 -5.20 -59.54 -48.56
N VAL A 8 -4.04 -59.19 -48.01
CA VAL A 8 -3.75 -58.82 -46.63
C VAL A 8 -4.25 -57.40 -46.37
N ALA A 9 -4.89 -57.15 -45.23
CA ALA A 9 -5.01 -55.80 -44.67
C ALA A 9 -5.01 -55.85 -43.15
N ALA A 10 -3.79 -55.84 -42.58
CA ALA A 10 -3.56 -55.49 -41.19
C ALA A 10 -3.89 -54.00 -41.01
N LEU A 11 -4.99 -53.69 -40.33
CA LEU A 11 -5.25 -52.33 -39.87
C LEU A 11 -4.72 -52.16 -38.45
N VAL A 12 -3.56 -51.54 -38.40
CA VAL A 12 -2.80 -51.09 -37.25
C VAL A 12 -3.70 -50.40 -36.23
N LEU A 13 -3.67 -50.89 -34.98
CA LEU A 13 -4.13 -50.15 -33.81
C LEU A 13 -3.41 -48.79 -33.76
N GLY A 14 -4.12 -47.73 -34.13
CA GLY A 14 -3.69 -46.36 -33.87
C GLY A 14 -3.77 -46.07 -32.37
N LEU A 15 -2.72 -46.46 -31.64
CA LEU A 15 -2.38 -45.84 -30.36
C LEU A 15 -2.13 -44.35 -30.64
N LEU A 16 -3.16 -43.53 -30.44
CA LEU A 16 -2.99 -42.10 -30.24
C LEU A 16 -2.22 -41.92 -28.94
N SER A 17 -0.90 -42.03 -29.02
CA SER A 17 0.02 -41.48 -28.04
C SER A 17 -0.15 -39.97 -28.10
N THR A 18 -1.19 -39.44 -27.45
CA THR A 18 -1.20 -38.04 -27.04
C THR A 18 -0.04 -37.89 -26.08
N THR A 19 1.12 -37.52 -26.60
CA THR A 19 2.19 -36.93 -25.82
C THR A 19 1.60 -35.68 -25.20
N MET A 20 1.07 -35.82 -23.98
CA MET A 20 0.97 -34.70 -23.07
C MET A 20 2.39 -34.20 -22.90
N LEU A 21 2.77 -33.21 -23.71
CA LEU A 21 3.89 -32.35 -23.40
C LEU A 21 3.50 -31.67 -22.09
N ALA A 22 3.90 -32.27 -20.97
CA ALA A 22 3.90 -31.60 -19.68
C ALA A 22 4.71 -30.33 -19.89
N GLN A 23 4.02 -29.21 -20.03
CA GLN A 23 4.62 -27.92 -20.27
C GLN A 23 5.52 -27.65 -19.06
N GLN A 24 6.84 -27.76 -19.24
CA GLN A 24 7.78 -27.58 -18.14
C GLN A 24 7.61 -26.15 -17.61
N VAL A 25 7.12 -26.06 -16.37
CA VAL A 25 6.92 -24.78 -15.69
C VAL A 25 8.29 -24.17 -15.48
N THR A 26 8.54 -23.04 -16.14
CA THR A 26 9.80 -22.30 -15.96
C THR A 26 9.94 -21.80 -14.52
N PRO A 27 11.17 -21.56 -14.02
CA PRO A 27 11.36 -20.99 -12.69
C PRO A 27 10.58 -19.67 -12.47
N SER A 28 10.48 -18.84 -13.49
CA SER A 28 9.69 -17.60 -13.46
C SER A 28 8.19 -17.87 -13.30
N GLN A 29 7.64 -18.85 -14.02
CA GLN A 29 6.24 -19.25 -13.87
C GLN A 29 5.98 -19.85 -12.48
N HIS A 30 6.89 -20.68 -11.96
CA HIS A 30 6.79 -21.23 -10.62
C HIS A 30 6.76 -20.12 -9.55
N SER A 31 7.70 -19.17 -9.64
CA SER A 31 7.76 -18.01 -8.74
C SER A 31 6.47 -17.18 -8.78
N TYR A 32 5.95 -16.92 -9.99
CA TYR A 32 4.68 -16.20 -10.16
C TYR A 32 3.50 -16.97 -9.56
N LEU A 33 3.35 -18.27 -9.86
CA LEU A 33 2.21 -19.07 -9.38
C LEU A 33 2.18 -19.15 -7.85
N GLN A 34 3.35 -19.32 -7.23
CA GLN A 34 3.45 -19.35 -5.78
C GLN A 34 3.13 -17.98 -5.15
N ALA A 35 3.66 -16.89 -5.70
CA ALA A 35 3.34 -15.55 -5.21
C ALA A 35 1.87 -15.20 -5.42
N ARG A 36 1.28 -15.62 -6.54
CA ARG A 36 -0.13 -15.42 -6.86
C ARG A 36 -1.01 -16.11 -5.83
N LYS A 37 -0.70 -17.37 -5.49
CA LYS A 37 -1.40 -18.08 -4.41
C LYS A 37 -1.32 -17.34 -3.08
N VAL A 38 -0.13 -16.85 -2.71
CA VAL A 38 0.05 -16.11 -1.46
C VAL A 38 -0.77 -14.82 -1.44
N LEU A 39 -0.84 -14.10 -2.55
CA LEU A 39 -1.69 -12.91 -2.68
C LEU A 39 -3.18 -13.27 -2.60
N ASP A 40 -3.63 -14.32 -3.29
CA ASP A 40 -5.02 -14.76 -3.26
C ASP A 40 -5.45 -15.18 -1.84
N ASP A 41 -4.63 -15.97 -1.14
CA ASP A 41 -4.84 -16.34 0.28
C ASP A 41 -4.95 -15.07 1.17
N ALA A 42 -4.12 -14.05 0.91
CA ALA A 42 -4.16 -12.80 1.65
C ALA A 42 -5.42 -11.99 1.35
N LEU A 43 -5.84 -11.88 0.08
CA LEU A 43 -7.08 -11.21 -0.30
C LEU A 43 -8.29 -11.85 0.36
N GLU A 44 -8.35 -13.18 0.38
CA GLU A 44 -9.39 -13.94 1.08
C GLU A 44 -9.40 -13.65 2.58
N ALA A 45 -8.23 -13.70 3.23
CA ALA A 45 -8.11 -13.44 4.67
C ALA A 45 -8.53 -12.04 5.09
N HIS A 46 -8.42 -11.03 4.19
CA HIS A 46 -8.87 -9.67 4.47
C HIS A 46 -10.36 -9.44 4.18
N GLY A 47 -11.08 -10.43 3.63
CA GLY A 47 -12.52 -10.35 3.36
C GLY A 47 -12.92 -10.67 1.92
N GLY A 48 -11.96 -11.00 1.05
CA GLY A 48 -12.18 -11.33 -0.35
C GLY A 48 -12.20 -10.11 -1.28
N VAL A 49 -11.81 -10.32 -2.55
CA VAL A 49 -11.61 -9.24 -3.54
C VAL A 49 -12.86 -8.37 -3.71
N GLU A 50 -14.06 -8.96 -3.72
CA GLU A 50 -15.31 -8.23 -3.87
C GLU A 50 -15.54 -7.26 -2.70
N ALA A 51 -15.37 -7.72 -1.45
CA ALA A 51 -15.53 -6.88 -0.28
C ALA A 51 -14.48 -5.76 -0.25
N LEU A 52 -13.23 -6.06 -0.62
CA LEU A 52 -12.15 -5.07 -0.66
C LEU A 52 -12.37 -4.01 -1.75
N ARG A 53 -12.77 -4.39 -2.97
CA ARG A 53 -13.14 -3.44 -4.04
C ARG A 53 -14.43 -2.68 -3.74
N GLY A 54 -15.26 -3.22 -2.85
CA GLY A 54 -16.48 -2.60 -2.33
C GLY A 54 -16.23 -1.49 -1.31
N ILE A 55 -14.99 -1.28 -0.85
CA ILE A 55 -14.64 -0.11 -0.03
C ILE A 55 -14.57 1.11 -0.96
N LYS A 56 -15.54 2.02 -0.81
CA LYS A 56 -15.68 3.27 -1.57
C LYS A 56 -15.15 4.47 -0.83
N ASP A 57 -15.21 4.41 0.49
CA ASP A 57 -14.63 5.40 1.38
C ASP A 57 -14.16 4.76 2.68
N PHE A 58 -13.25 5.43 3.37
CA PHE A 58 -12.90 5.09 4.74
C PHE A 58 -12.55 6.33 5.55
N THR A 59 -12.75 6.24 6.86
CA THR A 59 -12.33 7.24 7.85
C THR A 59 -11.42 6.57 8.88
N LEU A 60 -10.27 7.17 9.16
CA LEU A 60 -9.36 6.80 10.24
C LEU A 60 -9.27 7.96 11.22
N LYS A 61 -9.44 7.67 12.51
CA LYS A 61 -9.02 8.57 13.59
C LYS A 61 -7.80 7.96 14.27
N GLU A 62 -6.68 8.63 14.17
CA GLU A 62 -5.37 8.16 14.59
C GLU A 62 -4.90 8.94 15.81
N LYS A 63 -4.26 8.22 16.74
CA LYS A 63 -3.42 8.81 17.80
C LYS A 63 -2.10 8.07 17.84
N GLY A 64 -1.01 8.77 18.14
CA GLY A 64 0.24 8.07 18.29
C GLY A 64 1.43 8.95 18.59
N THR A 65 2.60 8.38 18.29
CA THR A 65 3.91 8.90 18.64
C THR A 65 4.75 9.01 17.39
N ASN A 66 5.25 10.21 17.12
CA ASN A 66 6.29 10.45 16.13
C ASN A 66 7.65 10.41 16.82
N TYR A 67 8.61 9.71 16.22
CA TYR A 67 10.00 9.72 16.66
C TYR A 67 10.75 10.74 15.82
N ALA A 68 11.36 11.74 16.47
CA ALA A 68 12.12 12.79 15.81
C ALA A 68 13.49 12.28 15.35
N ARG A 69 13.53 11.17 14.61
CA ARG A 69 14.76 10.62 14.05
C ARG A 69 15.37 11.62 13.08
N PHE A 70 16.67 11.89 13.23
CA PHE A 70 17.40 12.95 12.50
C PHE A 70 16.91 14.39 12.77
N GLN A 71 15.94 14.58 13.67
CA GLN A 71 15.40 15.88 14.08
C GLN A 71 15.31 16.02 15.61
N SER A 72 15.97 15.12 16.35
CA SER A 72 16.02 15.16 17.80
C SER A 72 17.00 16.22 18.27
N PRO A 73 16.81 16.83 19.45
CA PRO A 73 17.77 17.78 20.02
C PRO A 73 19.17 17.19 20.22
N THR A 74 19.24 15.86 20.40
CA THR A 74 20.49 15.10 20.52
C THR A 74 20.54 14.00 19.44
N PRO A 75 21.74 13.62 18.98
CA PRO A 75 21.91 12.52 18.01
C PRO A 75 21.74 11.13 18.65
N ASP A 76 21.87 11.02 19.98
CA ASP A 76 21.84 9.76 20.71
C ASP A 76 20.41 9.22 20.90
N LEU A 77 20.32 7.90 21.09
CA LEU A 77 19.08 7.23 21.50
C LEU A 77 18.82 7.43 23.02
N PRO A 78 17.55 7.44 23.45
CA PRO A 78 16.34 7.39 22.62
C PRO A 78 16.06 8.74 21.94
N PHE A 79 15.56 8.69 20.70
CA PHE A 79 15.12 9.89 20.00
C PHE A 79 13.98 10.59 20.75
N ALA A 80 13.92 11.91 20.64
CA ALA A 80 12.79 12.68 21.17
C ALA A 80 11.49 12.21 20.51
N THR A 81 10.46 12.07 21.32
CA THR A 81 9.13 11.64 20.88
C THR A 81 8.14 12.78 20.99
N ASN A 82 7.16 12.80 20.09
CA ASN A 82 6.13 13.81 20.07
C ASN A 82 4.77 13.18 19.76
N PRO A 83 3.68 13.63 20.39
CA PRO A 83 2.35 13.12 20.09
C PRO A 83 1.89 13.55 18.70
N SER A 84 1.04 12.72 18.10
CA SER A 84 0.26 13.04 16.91
C SER A 84 -1.19 12.60 17.05
N GLU A 85 -2.08 13.38 16.47
CA GLU A 85 -3.49 13.04 16.26
C GLU A 85 -3.85 13.36 14.81
N GLU A 86 -4.58 12.47 14.15
CA GLU A 86 -4.98 12.67 12.75
C GLU A 86 -6.41 12.20 12.52
N THR A 87 -7.17 12.93 11.73
CA THR A 87 -8.42 12.45 11.13
C THR A 87 -8.27 12.44 9.62
N LEU A 88 -8.19 11.23 9.06
CA LEU A 88 -8.09 11.00 7.63
C LEU A 88 -9.41 10.44 7.10
N ILE A 89 -10.01 11.11 6.14
CA ILE A 89 -11.20 10.67 5.42
C ILE A 89 -10.82 10.60 3.93
N VAL A 90 -10.98 9.43 3.34
CA VAL A 90 -10.72 9.22 1.91
C VAL A 90 -11.99 8.69 1.28
N ASP A 91 -12.52 9.43 0.30
CA ASP A 91 -13.56 8.97 -0.60
C ASP A 91 -12.92 8.61 -1.94
N ILE A 92 -12.73 7.31 -2.13
CA ILE A 92 -12.03 6.73 -3.30
C ILE A 92 -12.89 6.92 -4.55
N ASP A 93 -14.21 6.78 -4.42
CA ASP A 93 -15.17 6.83 -5.52
C ASP A 93 -15.27 8.24 -6.11
N ARG A 94 -15.32 9.26 -5.25
CA ARG A 94 -15.36 10.67 -5.65
C ARG A 94 -13.99 11.33 -5.78
N GLY A 95 -12.91 10.65 -5.40
CA GLY A 95 -11.54 11.19 -5.44
C GLY A 95 -11.31 12.32 -4.44
N LEU A 96 -11.95 12.26 -3.27
CA LEU A 96 -11.88 13.29 -2.24
C LEU A 96 -11.01 12.85 -1.06
N VAL A 97 -10.28 13.80 -0.46
CA VAL A 97 -9.53 13.57 0.77
C VAL A 97 -9.78 14.73 1.73
N PHE A 98 -9.96 14.40 3.00
CA PHE A 98 -9.82 15.33 4.12
C PHE A 98 -8.82 14.73 5.10
N ASP A 99 -7.78 15.48 5.45
CA ASP A 99 -6.72 15.07 6.35
C ASP A 99 -6.47 16.22 7.34
N GLU A 100 -6.99 16.10 8.56
CA GLU A 100 -6.64 16.99 9.67
C GLU A 100 -5.53 16.34 10.49
N LEU A 101 -4.32 16.91 10.44
CA LEU A 101 -3.16 16.44 11.17
C LEU A 101 -2.76 17.46 12.23
N LYS A 102 -2.65 16.98 13.48
CA LYS A 102 -2.03 17.66 14.61
C LYS A 102 -0.80 16.86 15.03
N ALA A 103 0.38 17.46 14.92
CA ALA A 103 1.62 16.81 15.32
C ALA A 103 2.61 17.83 15.86
N VAL A 104 3.43 17.41 16.80
CA VAL A 104 4.61 18.19 17.21
C VAL A 104 5.84 17.51 16.62
N GLY A 105 6.81 18.27 16.10
CA GLY A 105 8.04 17.69 15.54
C GLY A 105 9.06 18.73 15.14
N GLY A 106 10.35 18.42 15.35
CA GLY A 106 11.46 19.27 14.90
C GLY A 106 11.45 20.71 15.44
N GLY A 107 10.81 20.95 16.59
CA GLY A 107 10.65 22.29 17.18
C GLY A 107 9.43 23.08 16.71
N PHE A 108 8.55 22.49 15.88
CA PHE A 108 7.36 23.16 15.34
C PHE A 108 6.08 22.41 15.73
N ASN A 109 5.01 23.18 16.00
CA ASN A 109 3.66 22.65 16.13
C ASN A 109 3.00 22.65 14.75
N ASN A 110 2.75 21.46 14.22
CA ASN A 110 2.06 21.27 12.96
C ASN A 110 0.56 21.06 13.25
N TRP A 111 -0.29 21.98 12.80
CA TRP A 111 -1.73 21.76 12.73
C TRP A 111 -2.24 22.22 11.37
N ASN A 112 -2.50 21.25 10.50
CA ASN A 112 -2.94 21.49 9.14
C ASN A 112 -4.20 20.70 8.83
N ILE A 113 -5.05 21.28 7.97
CA ILE A 113 -6.11 20.53 7.28
C ILE A 113 -5.75 20.50 5.80
N THR A 114 -5.71 19.32 5.20
CA THR A 114 -5.54 19.16 3.75
C THR A 114 -6.85 18.64 3.16
N VAL A 115 -7.36 19.35 2.16
CA VAL A 115 -8.55 18.97 1.40
C VAL A 115 -8.15 18.72 -0.05
N ILE A 116 -8.48 17.54 -0.57
CA ILE A 116 -8.38 17.22 -1.99
C ILE A 116 -9.77 17.15 -2.58
N LYS A 117 -10.06 18.07 -3.49
CA LYS A 117 -11.32 18.23 -4.21
C LYS A 117 -11.07 18.90 -5.57
N GLY A 118 -10.37 18.20 -6.47
CA GLY A 118 -10.03 18.72 -7.80
C GLY A 118 -9.33 20.09 -7.73
N ALA A 119 -9.82 21.07 -8.48
CA ALA A 119 -9.26 22.43 -8.51
C ALA A 119 -9.47 23.24 -7.21
N GLU A 120 -10.39 22.81 -6.33
CA GLU A 120 -10.67 23.46 -5.03
C GLU A 120 -9.75 22.96 -3.91
N SER A 121 -8.75 22.14 -4.24
CA SER A 121 -7.88 21.51 -3.24
C SER A 121 -7.00 22.53 -2.52
N GLN A 122 -6.97 22.45 -1.20
CA GLN A 122 -6.35 23.43 -0.33
C GLN A 122 -5.66 22.78 0.87
N VAL A 123 -4.55 23.39 1.30
CA VAL A 123 -3.95 23.14 2.62
C VAL A 123 -4.22 24.37 3.48
N PHE A 124 -4.75 24.15 4.68
CA PHE A 124 -5.07 25.18 5.66
C PHE A 124 -4.11 25.08 6.84
N ASP A 125 -3.34 26.13 7.08
CA ASP A 125 -2.54 26.28 8.29
C ASP A 125 -3.43 26.86 9.39
N MET A 126 -3.72 26.02 10.38
CA MET A 126 -4.66 26.33 11.44
C MET A 126 -4.11 27.33 12.45
N TRP A 127 -2.79 27.56 12.48
CA TRP A 127 -2.13 28.55 13.32
C TRP A 127 -2.11 29.93 12.68
N SER A 128 -1.59 30.01 11.45
CA SER A 128 -1.48 31.30 10.75
C SER A 128 -2.79 31.76 10.13
N LYS A 129 -3.82 30.88 10.08
CA LYS A 129 -5.10 31.13 9.42
C LYS A 129 -4.93 31.45 7.94
N THR A 130 -3.99 30.77 7.29
CA THR A 130 -3.71 30.91 5.86
C THR A 130 -4.07 29.63 5.10
N THR A 131 -4.44 29.78 3.83
CA THR A 131 -4.72 28.65 2.94
C THR A 131 -3.91 28.78 1.65
N THR A 132 -3.36 27.67 1.20
CA THR A 132 -2.61 27.55 -0.06
C THR A 132 -3.24 26.49 -0.96
N PRO A 133 -3.34 26.71 -2.28
CA PRO A 133 -3.77 25.67 -3.20
C PRO A 133 -2.80 24.48 -3.19
N VAL A 134 -3.33 23.26 -3.28
CA VAL A 134 -2.52 22.04 -3.44
C VAL A 134 -2.01 21.96 -4.88
N VAL A 135 -0.70 21.86 -5.05
CA VAL A 135 -0.07 21.61 -6.36
C VAL A 135 -0.33 20.16 -6.78
N ASN A 136 -0.79 19.96 -8.02
CA ASN A 136 -1.16 18.64 -8.57
C ASN A 136 -2.16 17.88 -7.67
N PRO A 137 -3.37 18.42 -7.46
CA PRO A 137 -4.33 17.80 -6.57
C PRO A 137 -4.91 16.52 -7.18
N SER A 138 -4.46 15.38 -6.67
CA SER A 138 -4.95 14.06 -7.08
C SER A 138 -4.91 13.14 -5.88
N ILE A 139 -5.97 12.36 -5.68
CA ILE A 139 -5.99 11.27 -4.69
C ILE A 139 -4.82 10.28 -4.88
N ASN A 140 -4.30 10.13 -6.11
CA ASN A 140 -3.12 9.30 -6.37
C ASN A 140 -1.86 9.81 -5.67
N ASN A 141 -1.74 11.12 -5.43
CA ASN A 141 -0.63 11.71 -4.66
C ASN A 141 -0.77 11.45 -3.15
N PHE A 142 -1.93 10.97 -2.70
CA PHE A 142 -2.23 10.57 -1.32
C PHE A 142 -2.18 9.05 -1.12
N ARG A 143 -1.60 8.30 -2.07
CA ARG A 143 -1.46 6.84 -1.95
C ARG A 143 -0.75 6.41 -0.67
N ARG A 144 0.20 7.19 -0.15
CA ARG A 144 0.86 6.88 1.13
C ARG A 144 -0.13 6.87 2.29
N GLN A 145 -1.03 7.83 2.35
CA GLN A 145 -2.13 7.92 3.32
C GLN A 145 -3.14 6.79 3.08
N MET A 146 -3.49 6.50 1.82
CA MET A 146 -4.41 5.40 1.50
C MET A 146 -3.87 4.03 1.93
N ARG A 147 -2.58 3.80 1.75
CA ARG A 147 -1.88 2.59 2.21
C ARG A 147 -1.80 2.48 3.73
N ARG A 148 -2.39 3.36 4.53
CA ARG A 148 -2.65 3.09 5.96
C ARG A 148 -3.69 2.00 6.16
N MET A 149 -4.45 1.69 5.11
CA MET A 149 -5.31 0.53 5.04
C MET A 149 -4.70 -0.55 4.13
N PRO A 150 -4.61 -1.81 4.58
CA PRO A 150 -3.91 -2.89 3.86
C PRO A 150 -4.61 -3.30 2.55
N HIS A 151 -5.93 -3.13 2.45
CA HIS A 151 -6.67 -3.46 1.23
C HIS A 151 -6.17 -2.68 0.01
N VAL A 152 -5.73 -1.43 0.18
CA VAL A 152 -5.15 -0.63 -0.91
C VAL A 152 -3.88 -1.28 -1.43
N VAL A 153 -3.01 -1.76 -0.54
CA VAL A 153 -1.76 -2.43 -0.90
C VAL A 153 -2.02 -3.74 -1.65
N LEU A 154 -2.96 -4.55 -1.17
CA LEU A 154 -3.30 -5.84 -1.78
C LEU A 154 -3.97 -5.68 -3.13
N LEU A 155 -4.86 -4.70 -3.29
CA LEU A 155 -5.50 -4.41 -4.57
C LEU A 155 -4.49 -3.84 -5.58
N GLU A 156 -3.56 -2.98 -5.17
CA GLU A 156 -2.44 -2.55 -6.02
C GLU A 156 -1.58 -3.72 -6.49
N ALA A 157 -1.30 -4.68 -5.61
CA ALA A 157 -0.57 -5.90 -5.97
C ALA A 157 -1.36 -6.78 -6.95
N LEU A 158 -2.67 -6.90 -6.76
CA LEU A 158 -3.57 -7.65 -7.64
C LEU A 158 -3.63 -7.03 -9.04
N ASP A 159 -3.75 -5.70 -9.13
CA ASP A 159 -3.78 -4.96 -10.40
C ASP A 159 -2.44 -5.08 -11.16
N ARG A 160 -1.37 -5.48 -10.48
CA ARG A 160 -0.02 -5.71 -11.04
C ARG A 160 0.42 -7.17 -10.94
N ALA A 161 -0.53 -8.10 -10.89
CA ALA A 161 -0.27 -9.51 -10.60
C ALA A 161 0.79 -10.15 -11.51
N SER A 162 0.87 -9.79 -12.79
CA SER A 162 1.87 -10.33 -13.73
C SER A 162 3.33 -10.10 -13.30
N THR A 163 3.57 -9.14 -12.42
CA THR A 163 4.89 -8.79 -11.89
C THR A 163 5.22 -9.51 -10.58
N LEU A 164 4.29 -10.29 -10.01
CA LEU A 164 4.46 -10.97 -8.73
C LEU A 164 5.61 -11.97 -8.75
N ARG A 165 6.47 -11.94 -7.73
CA ARG A 165 7.53 -12.92 -7.52
C ARG A 165 7.52 -13.44 -6.10
N TRP A 166 7.72 -14.75 -5.97
CA TRP A 166 7.89 -15.43 -4.69
C TRP A 166 9.31 -15.22 -4.22
N LEU A 167 9.47 -14.70 -2.99
CA LEU A 167 10.77 -14.45 -2.38
C LEU A 167 11.14 -15.47 -1.30
N GLY A 168 10.20 -16.31 -0.87
CA GLY A 168 10.43 -17.33 0.13
C GLY A 168 9.63 -17.11 1.42
N GLU A 169 9.93 -17.93 2.40
CA GLU A 169 9.49 -17.75 3.78
C GLU A 169 10.58 -17.05 4.58
N SER A 170 10.19 -16.30 5.60
CA SER A 170 11.11 -15.61 6.49
C SER A 170 10.51 -15.52 7.90
N GLU A 171 11.22 -14.82 8.78
CA GLU A 171 10.75 -14.48 10.10
C GLU A 171 10.77 -12.96 10.28
N LEU A 172 9.66 -12.41 10.79
CA LEU A 172 9.53 -10.99 11.06
C LEU A 172 8.93 -10.80 12.46
N GLY A 173 9.74 -10.27 13.38
CA GLY A 173 9.32 -10.04 14.76
C GLY A 173 8.84 -11.31 15.48
N GLY A 174 9.55 -12.44 15.30
CA GLY A 174 9.17 -13.73 15.88
C GLY A 174 8.05 -14.48 15.15
N LYS A 175 7.48 -13.89 14.08
CA LYS A 175 6.39 -14.50 13.30
C LYS A 175 6.91 -15.03 11.98
N LYS A 176 6.51 -16.25 11.62
CA LYS A 176 6.76 -16.78 10.26
C LYS A 176 5.94 -15.99 9.25
N VAL A 177 6.58 -15.62 8.15
CA VAL A 177 5.94 -14.84 7.07
C VAL A 177 6.24 -15.42 5.71
N LYS A 178 5.26 -15.34 4.81
CA LYS A 178 5.38 -15.61 3.37
C LYS A 178 5.70 -14.29 2.68
N VAL A 179 6.73 -14.27 1.83
CA VAL A 179 7.24 -13.03 1.24
C VAL A 179 7.06 -13.03 -0.28
N ILE A 180 6.41 -11.99 -0.79
CA ILE A 180 6.23 -11.76 -2.22
C ILE A 180 6.69 -10.35 -2.60
N SER A 181 7.14 -10.16 -3.83
CA SER A 181 7.35 -8.82 -4.40
C SER A 181 6.44 -8.56 -5.59
N VAL A 182 6.16 -7.28 -5.83
CA VAL A 182 5.34 -6.78 -6.94
C VAL A 182 5.83 -5.40 -7.38
N LEU A 183 5.71 -5.07 -8.66
CA LEU A 183 5.96 -3.70 -9.12
C LEU A 183 4.72 -2.84 -8.90
N ARG A 184 4.92 -1.66 -8.32
CA ARG A 184 3.89 -0.63 -8.19
C ARG A 184 3.66 0.09 -9.53
N PRO A 185 2.57 0.87 -9.66
CA PRO A 185 2.33 1.69 -10.86
C PRO A 185 3.44 2.68 -11.21
N ASP A 186 4.25 3.08 -10.24
CA ASP A 186 5.42 3.96 -10.40
C ASP A 186 6.75 3.19 -10.60
N ASN A 187 6.67 1.90 -10.92
CA ASN A 187 7.80 0.98 -11.12
C ASN A 187 8.68 0.76 -9.89
N GLN A 188 8.27 1.24 -8.71
CA GLN A 188 8.96 0.91 -7.47
C GLN A 188 8.61 -0.53 -7.05
N GLN A 189 9.63 -1.31 -6.71
CA GLN A 189 9.42 -2.67 -6.20
C GLN A 189 8.92 -2.61 -4.75
N LEU A 190 7.78 -3.23 -4.52
CA LEU A 190 7.15 -3.39 -3.21
C LEU A 190 7.30 -4.84 -2.76
N THR A 191 7.74 -5.04 -1.53
CA THR A 191 7.80 -6.36 -0.89
C THR A 191 6.70 -6.45 0.17
N LEU A 192 5.93 -7.53 0.15
CA LEU A 192 4.84 -7.80 1.08
C LEU A 192 5.19 -9.01 1.95
N TYR A 193 4.98 -8.87 3.26
CA TYR A 193 5.17 -9.90 4.27
C TYR A 193 3.81 -10.31 4.80
N LEU A 194 3.38 -11.52 4.48
CA LEU A 194 2.09 -12.06 4.88
C LEU A 194 2.31 -13.03 6.03
N ASP A 195 1.61 -12.85 7.14
CA ASP A 195 1.66 -13.75 8.29
C ASP A 195 1.29 -15.18 7.85
N ALA A 196 2.16 -16.15 8.13
CA ALA A 196 2.02 -17.49 7.58
C ALA A 196 0.82 -18.27 8.16
N GLN A 197 0.35 -17.88 9.35
CA GLN A 197 -0.77 -18.52 10.03
C GLN A 197 -2.11 -17.93 9.62
N THR A 198 -2.18 -16.61 9.51
CA THR A 198 -3.43 -15.86 9.30
C THR A 198 -3.61 -15.37 7.86
N ASN A 199 -2.55 -15.40 7.05
CA ASN A 199 -2.46 -14.78 5.72
C ASN A 199 -2.69 -13.26 5.71
N LEU A 200 -2.71 -12.60 6.88
CA LEU A 200 -2.88 -11.15 6.96
C LEU A 200 -1.59 -10.42 6.58
N LEU A 201 -1.73 -9.23 5.98
CA LEU A 201 -0.59 -8.42 5.58
C LEU A 201 0.05 -7.87 6.86
N ASN A 202 1.23 -8.37 7.20
CA ASN A 202 1.95 -7.94 8.39
C ASN A 202 2.75 -6.68 8.11
N ARG A 203 3.44 -6.62 6.97
CA ARG A 203 4.27 -5.49 6.57
C ARG A 203 4.30 -5.36 5.05
N TYR A 204 4.43 -4.13 4.56
CA TYR A 204 5.01 -3.87 3.24
C TYR A 204 6.24 -3.00 3.37
N GLU A 205 7.15 -3.10 2.40
CA GLU A 205 8.31 -2.24 2.32
C GLU A 205 8.76 -1.99 0.89
N TYR A 206 9.54 -0.92 0.70
CA TYR A 206 10.21 -0.64 -0.56
C TYR A 206 11.57 0.01 -0.31
N LEU A 207 12.50 -0.24 -1.22
CA LEU A 207 13.81 0.40 -1.23
C LEU A 207 13.74 1.80 -1.83
N TYR A 208 14.53 2.70 -1.28
CA TYR A 208 14.75 4.04 -1.80
C TYR A 208 16.14 4.55 -1.40
N ALA A 209 16.65 5.53 -2.14
CA ALA A 209 17.88 6.23 -1.78
C ALA A 209 17.55 7.33 -0.75
N ASP A 210 17.89 7.09 0.52
CA ASP A 210 17.78 8.08 1.59
C ASP A 210 18.95 9.07 1.45
N PRO A 211 18.68 10.39 1.44
CA PRO A 211 19.72 11.41 1.27
C PRO A 211 20.71 11.50 2.44
N ILE A 212 20.39 10.91 3.60
CA ILE A 212 21.20 10.92 4.83
C ILE A 212 21.97 9.62 4.99
N VAL A 213 21.32 8.46 4.79
CA VAL A 213 21.92 7.15 5.10
C VAL A 213 22.06 6.19 3.92
N GLY A 214 21.82 6.67 2.69
CA GLY A 214 22.01 5.89 1.46
C GLY A 214 20.88 4.90 1.19
N ASP A 215 21.18 3.79 0.52
CA ASP A 215 20.18 2.78 0.18
C ASP A 215 19.49 2.25 1.44
N SER A 216 18.19 2.47 1.52
CA SER A 216 17.40 2.23 2.72
C SER A 216 15.99 1.81 2.41
N VAL A 217 15.28 1.39 3.46
CA VAL A 217 13.91 0.88 3.38
C VAL A 217 12.95 1.84 4.08
N ILE A 218 11.83 2.13 3.42
CA ILE A 218 10.62 2.56 4.10
C ILE A 218 9.70 1.34 4.22
N ALA A 219 9.23 1.08 5.43
CA ALA A 219 8.33 -0.04 5.71
C ALA A 219 7.16 0.40 6.58
N GLN A 220 5.99 -0.20 6.35
CA GLN A 220 4.84 -0.04 7.25
C GLN A 220 4.34 -1.39 7.70
N SER A 221 4.20 -1.56 9.01
CA SER A 221 3.66 -2.78 9.63
C SER A 221 2.24 -2.56 10.16
N TYR A 222 1.42 -3.61 10.11
CA TYR A 222 0.08 -3.72 10.68
C TYR A 222 0.09 -4.82 11.74
N PRO A 223 0.38 -4.49 13.01
CA PRO A 223 0.70 -5.51 14.00
C PRO A 223 -0.52 -6.34 14.43
N VAL A 224 -1.70 -5.72 14.46
CA VAL A 224 -2.93 -6.30 15.01
C VAL A 224 -4.12 -5.90 14.14
N TYR A 225 -5.06 -6.83 13.98
CA TYR A 225 -6.28 -6.67 13.20
C TYR A 225 -7.52 -6.95 14.04
N ARG A 226 -8.61 -6.25 13.71
CA ARG A 226 -9.97 -6.54 14.15
C ARG A 226 -10.88 -6.78 12.96
N THR A 227 -12.04 -7.39 13.21
CA THR A 227 -13.06 -7.62 12.18
C THR A 227 -14.04 -6.45 12.16
N LEU A 228 -14.30 -5.88 10.99
CA LEU A 228 -15.34 -4.89 10.73
C LEU A 228 -16.23 -5.41 9.60
N GLY A 229 -17.41 -5.93 9.95
CA GLY A 229 -18.25 -6.65 9.00
C GLY A 229 -17.54 -7.90 8.46
N LYS A 230 -17.33 -7.96 7.14
CA LYS A 230 -16.58 -9.04 6.48
C LYS A 230 -15.07 -8.76 6.34
N ILE A 231 -14.62 -7.56 6.72
CA ILE A 231 -13.28 -7.06 6.38
C ILE A 231 -12.39 -7.11 7.61
N LYS A 232 -11.12 -7.48 7.42
CA LYS A 232 -10.08 -7.31 8.43
C LYS A 232 -9.47 -5.93 8.32
N VAL A 233 -9.59 -5.15 9.38
CA VAL A 233 -9.01 -3.80 9.48
C VAL A 233 -7.95 -3.78 10.57
N PRO A 234 -6.82 -3.10 10.35
CA PRO A 234 -5.80 -2.97 11.38
C PRO A 234 -6.31 -2.13 12.55
N THR A 235 -5.76 -2.34 13.75
CA THR A 235 -6.00 -1.49 14.92
C THR A 235 -4.98 -0.36 15.06
N GLY A 236 -4.01 -0.30 14.14
CA GLY A 236 -2.91 0.64 14.17
C GLY A 236 -1.83 0.27 13.16
N ARG A 237 -0.74 1.05 13.15
CA ARG A 237 0.41 0.83 12.27
C ARG A 237 1.70 1.31 12.90
N VAL A 238 2.81 0.78 12.40
CA VAL A 238 4.15 1.32 12.68
C VAL A 238 4.83 1.66 11.36
N LEU A 239 5.24 2.91 11.19
CA LEU A 239 6.01 3.36 10.04
C LEU A 239 7.49 3.38 10.41
N TYR A 240 8.29 2.73 9.58
CA TYR A 240 9.73 2.68 9.70
C TYR A 240 10.35 3.44 8.55
N ASN A 241 11.43 4.16 8.85
CA ASN A 241 12.29 4.74 7.85
C ASN A 241 13.74 4.43 8.19
N SER A 242 14.47 3.89 7.22
CA SER A 242 15.90 3.63 7.27
C SER A 242 16.34 2.84 8.51
N GLY A 243 15.60 1.75 8.79
CA GLY A 243 15.90 0.78 9.85
C GLY A 243 15.34 1.08 11.25
N GLY A 244 14.50 2.11 11.42
CA GLY A 244 13.96 2.49 12.73
C GLY A 244 12.56 3.09 12.63
N ALA A 245 11.78 2.93 13.70
CA ALA A 245 10.43 3.46 13.78
C ALA A 245 10.47 4.99 13.75
N ILE A 246 9.61 5.59 12.92
CA ILE A 246 9.39 7.04 12.85
C ILE A 246 7.97 7.42 13.25
N GLN A 247 7.02 6.47 13.20
CA GLN A 247 5.68 6.64 13.74
C GLN A 247 5.16 5.33 14.33
N GLU A 248 4.54 5.40 15.50
CA GLU A 248 3.73 4.34 16.09
C GLU A 248 2.32 4.90 16.31
N ILE A 249 1.32 4.30 15.67
CA ILE A 249 -0.03 4.85 15.58
C ILE A 249 -1.05 3.79 15.99
N GLU A 250 -2.02 4.19 16.80
CA GLU A 250 -3.25 3.49 17.11
C GLU A 250 -4.43 4.09 16.32
N TYR A 251 -5.31 3.22 15.81
CA TYR A 251 -6.56 3.63 15.17
C TYR A 251 -7.68 3.60 16.21
N THR A 252 -8.00 4.78 16.74
CA THR A 252 -9.08 4.99 17.70
C THR A 252 -10.47 4.83 17.09
N ASP A 253 -10.60 5.10 15.78
CA ASP A 253 -11.82 4.81 15.02
C ASP A 253 -11.46 4.42 13.58
N VAL A 254 -12.21 3.46 13.03
CA VAL A 254 -12.11 3.01 11.64
C VAL A 254 -13.51 2.81 11.12
N GLN A 255 -13.89 3.58 10.11
CA GLN A 255 -15.17 3.50 9.44
C GLN A 255 -14.96 3.27 7.94
N ILE A 256 -15.89 2.56 7.31
CA ILE A 256 -15.87 2.27 5.87
C ILE A 256 -17.26 2.50 5.29
N ASN A 257 -17.31 2.96 4.04
CA ASN A 257 -18.55 3.13 3.29
C ASN A 257 -19.60 3.99 4.02
N THR A 258 -19.16 5.06 4.68
CA THR A 258 -20.03 5.99 5.40
C THR A 258 -20.62 7.07 4.51
N ARG A 259 -20.11 7.20 3.27
CA ARG A 259 -20.48 8.24 2.31
C ARG A 259 -20.45 9.64 2.96
N PRO A 260 -19.26 10.14 3.35
CA PRO A 260 -19.14 11.41 4.05
C PRO A 260 -19.84 12.56 3.31
N ALA A 261 -20.49 13.46 4.04
CA ALA A 261 -21.14 14.62 3.44
C ALA A 261 -20.11 15.48 2.68
N GLU A 262 -20.51 16.07 1.55
CA GLU A 262 -19.60 16.91 0.75
C GLU A 262 -19.04 18.10 1.54
N SER A 263 -19.81 18.62 2.50
CA SER A 263 -19.40 19.72 3.38
C SER A 263 -18.15 19.42 4.21
N VAL A 264 -17.83 18.15 4.46
CA VAL A 264 -16.57 17.75 5.11
C VAL A 264 -15.36 18.19 4.28
N PHE A 265 -15.49 18.16 2.95
CA PHE A 265 -14.44 18.50 2.00
C PHE A 265 -14.50 19.97 1.54
N ALA A 266 -15.22 20.84 2.24
CA ALA A 266 -15.23 22.27 1.95
C ALA A 266 -14.04 23.00 2.61
N GLY A 267 -13.44 22.41 3.66
CA GLY A 267 -12.46 23.07 4.49
C GLY A 267 -13.06 24.20 5.35
N PRO A 268 -12.27 24.79 6.25
CA PRO A 268 -12.72 25.90 7.09
C PRO A 268 -12.80 27.22 6.32
N VAL A 269 -13.74 28.09 6.73
CA VAL A 269 -13.91 29.44 6.17
C VAL A 269 -13.07 30.49 6.92
N GLY A 270 -12.83 31.64 6.30
CA GLY A 270 -12.18 32.79 6.95
C GLY A 270 -10.65 32.78 6.95
N PHE A 271 -10.03 31.99 6.06
CA PHE A 271 -8.57 31.91 5.93
C PHE A 271 -8.06 32.87 4.86
N GLU A 272 -6.91 33.51 5.12
CA GLU A 272 -6.21 34.34 4.15
C GLU A 272 -5.66 33.45 3.02
N LYS A 273 -5.96 33.81 1.77
CA LYS A 273 -5.50 33.05 0.60
C LYS A 273 -4.10 33.47 0.21
N LEU A 274 -3.17 32.52 0.24
CA LEU A 274 -1.82 32.66 -0.26
C LEU A 274 -1.69 32.02 -1.65
N ALA A 275 -0.66 32.45 -2.39
CA ALA A 275 -0.31 31.79 -3.65
C ALA A 275 0.15 30.34 -3.39
N ALA A 276 -0.05 29.48 -4.39
CA ALA A 276 0.47 28.12 -4.32
C ALA A 276 2.01 28.16 -4.21
N PRO A 277 2.61 27.26 -3.40
CA PRO A 277 4.07 27.11 -3.42
C PRO A 277 4.53 26.71 -4.83
N PRO A 278 5.75 27.10 -5.25
CA PRO A 278 6.28 26.70 -6.54
C PRO A 278 6.28 25.17 -6.66
N ALA A 279 5.86 24.66 -7.82
CA ALA A 279 5.89 23.23 -8.07
C ALA A 279 7.34 22.73 -7.92
N THR A 280 7.54 21.68 -7.12
CA THR A 280 8.85 21.03 -7.07
C THR A 280 9.13 20.43 -8.45
N PRO A 281 10.21 20.83 -9.13
CA PRO A 281 10.55 20.24 -10.42
C PRO A 281 10.75 18.73 -10.24
N ALA A 282 10.42 17.96 -11.28
CA ALA A 282 10.75 16.54 -11.30
C ALA A 282 12.26 16.38 -10.98
N PRO A 283 12.66 15.36 -10.20
CA PRO A 283 14.07 15.05 -10.02
C PRO A 283 14.74 15.03 -11.41
N PRO A 284 15.94 15.60 -11.57
CA PRO A 284 16.64 15.54 -12.85
C PRO A 284 16.70 14.07 -13.28
N ALA A 285 16.35 13.81 -14.53
CA ALA A 285 16.49 12.48 -15.10
C ALA A 285 17.92 12.02 -14.83
N VAL A 286 18.09 10.84 -14.24
CA VAL A 286 19.41 10.25 -14.07
C VAL A 286 19.97 10.02 -15.48
N THR A 287 20.81 10.95 -15.93
CA THR A 287 21.60 10.76 -17.14
C THR A 287 22.44 9.51 -16.90
N LYS A 288 22.28 8.51 -17.77
CA LYS A 288 23.13 7.32 -17.76
C LYS A 288 24.60 7.79 -17.74
N VAL A 289 25.35 7.33 -16.74
CA VAL A 289 26.82 7.31 -16.80
C VAL A 289 27.22 6.19 -17.74
#